data_AF-A0A2C1K7L3-F1
#
_entry.id   AF-A0A2C1K7L3-F1
#
_cell.length_a   1.000
_cell.length_b   1.000
_cell.length_c   1.000
_cell.angle_alpha   90.00
_cell.angle_beta   90.00
_cell.angle_gamma   90.00
#
_symmetry.space_group_name_H-M   'P 1'
#
loop_
_entity.id
_entity.type
_entity.pdbx_description
1 polymer ?
#
loop_
_entity_poly.entity_id
_entity_poly.type
_entity_poly.pdbx_seq_one_letter_code
_entity_poly.pdbx_strand_id
1 'polypeptide(L)'
;MFKVKETRKTKQLELVNESGEVVQKACKTCQQVKLIEDFPKYTQGGFRPSCKPCYKKIQDEYNKSIKDKRRAYKQVQRARAVGAPDAYSEEDWKALKKHAQGKCMISGKEAELQAEHVQALSKKWLGSSKGNIILVSEEVNQAKRDMSLFEFLQSPRSNGLVDFDRLKDTLEYLAEANGMSLSRYLQFLQDAEELAQKNKEFWG
;
A
#
# COMPACT_ATOMS: atom_id res chain seq x y z
N MET A 1 4.11 39.52 -34.19
CA MET A 1 2.76 39.05 -34.51
C MET A 1 2.53 37.69 -33.89
N PHE A 2 1.51 37.56 -33.04
CA PHE A 2 1.12 36.27 -32.46
C PHE A 2 0.15 35.54 -33.39
N LYS A 3 0.22 34.20 -33.41
CA LYS A 3 -0.71 33.35 -34.16
C LYS A 3 -1.42 32.39 -33.20
N VAL A 4 -2.71 32.21 -33.41
CA VAL A 4 -3.47 31.17 -32.71
C VAL A 4 -3.37 29.87 -33.49
N LYS A 5 -3.05 28.78 -32.78
CA LYS A 5 -2.94 27.44 -33.31
C LYS A 5 -3.80 26.50 -32.48
N GLU A 6 -4.39 25.50 -33.12
CA GLU A 6 -5.12 24.44 -32.45
C GLU A 6 -4.28 23.14 -32.37
N THR A 7 -4.24 22.50 -31.20
CA THR A 7 -3.56 21.22 -31.03
C THR A 7 -4.35 20.08 -31.70
N ARG A 8 -3.65 19.20 -32.43
CA ARG A 8 -4.31 18.10 -33.16
C ARG A 8 -5.06 17.12 -32.27
N LYS A 9 -4.44 16.71 -31.15
CA LYS A 9 -4.96 15.65 -30.26
C LYS A 9 -5.98 16.15 -29.26
N THR A 10 -5.76 17.33 -28.68
CA THR A 10 -6.59 17.84 -27.58
C THR A 10 -7.50 18.99 -27.97
N LYS A 11 -7.39 19.49 -29.21
CA LYS A 11 -8.21 20.58 -29.75
C LYS A 11 -8.12 21.85 -28.88
N GLN A 12 -6.94 22.05 -28.28
CA GLN A 12 -6.66 23.20 -27.41
C GLN A 12 -6.10 24.34 -28.23
N LEU A 13 -6.52 25.56 -27.89
CA LEU A 13 -5.96 26.76 -28.47
C LEU A 13 -4.62 27.10 -27.79
N GLU A 14 -3.63 27.40 -28.62
CA GLU A 14 -2.28 27.84 -28.24
C GLU A 14 -1.97 29.16 -28.95
N LEU A 15 -1.45 30.13 -28.21
CA LEU A 15 -0.92 31.38 -28.77
C LEU A 15 0.58 31.20 -28.97
N VAL A 16 1.03 31.46 -30.20
CA VAL A 16 2.41 31.22 -30.64
C VAL A 16 3.04 32.56 -31.05
N ASN A 17 4.27 32.83 -30.63
CA ASN A 17 5.02 34.01 -31.05
C ASN A 17 5.64 33.84 -32.46
N GLU A 18 6.40 34.84 -32.92
CA GLU A 18 7.04 34.83 -34.24
C GLU A 18 8.11 33.73 -34.40
N SER A 19 8.78 33.34 -33.32
CA SER A 19 9.78 32.26 -33.29
C SER A 19 9.14 30.86 -33.27
N GLY A 20 7.81 30.76 -33.19
CA GLY A 20 7.10 29.47 -33.15
C GLY A 20 6.94 28.89 -31.75
N GLU A 21 7.28 29.64 -30.70
CA GLU A 21 7.15 29.22 -29.30
C GLU A 21 5.75 29.51 -28.76
N VAL A 22 5.22 28.56 -28.00
CA VAL A 22 3.91 28.70 -27.34
C VAL A 22 4.06 29.59 -26.11
N VAL A 23 3.40 30.75 -26.10
CA VAL A 23 3.40 31.70 -24.98
C VAL A 23 2.21 31.51 -24.06
N GLN A 24 1.05 31.15 -24.61
CA GLN A 24 -0.18 30.90 -23.86
C GLN A 24 -0.92 29.68 -24.40
N LYS A 25 -1.71 29.06 -23.53
CA LYS A 25 -2.48 27.86 -23.86
C LYS A 25 -3.78 27.83 -23.08
N ALA A 26 -4.86 27.39 -23.74
CA ALA A 26 -6.14 27.09 -23.10
C ALA A 26 -6.06 25.76 -22.34
N CYS A 27 -6.35 25.76 -21.04
CA CYS A 27 -6.35 24.55 -20.22
C CYS A 27 -7.46 23.58 -20.63
N LYS A 28 -7.16 22.28 -20.82
CA LYS A 28 -8.18 21.27 -21.20
C LYS A 28 -9.27 21.09 -20.14
N THR A 29 -8.92 21.30 -18.87
CA THR A 29 -9.82 21.02 -17.74
C THR A 29 -10.68 22.21 -17.35
N CYS A 30 -10.08 23.38 -17.13
CA CYS A 30 -10.80 24.59 -16.72
C CYS A 30 -11.10 25.56 -17.87
N GLN A 31 -10.64 25.27 -19.09
CA GLN A 31 -10.86 26.05 -20.31
C GLN A 31 -10.33 27.49 -20.31
N GLN A 32 -9.69 27.93 -19.22
CA GLN A 32 -9.03 29.23 -19.12
C GLN A 32 -7.73 29.27 -19.94
N VAL A 33 -7.50 30.36 -20.64
CA VAL A 33 -6.20 30.69 -21.27
C VAL A 33 -5.22 31.13 -20.18
N LYS A 34 -4.04 30.51 -20.14
CA LYS A 34 -2.99 30.79 -19.16
C LYS A 34 -1.62 30.85 -19.83
N LEU A 35 -0.64 31.41 -19.11
CA LEU A 35 0.75 31.41 -19.57
C LEU A 35 1.28 29.99 -19.65
N ILE A 36 2.22 29.74 -20.56
CA ILE A 36 2.76 28.40 -20.78
C ILE A 36 3.48 27.83 -19.53
N GLU A 37 4.04 28.71 -18.71
CA GLU A 37 4.66 28.37 -17.41
C GLU A 37 3.66 27.84 -16.37
N ASP A 38 2.37 28.11 -16.53
CA ASP A 38 1.30 27.56 -15.68
C ASP A 38 0.97 26.10 -16.03
N PHE A 39 1.64 25.52 -17.02
CA PHE A 39 1.47 24.13 -17.42
C PHE A 39 2.68 23.29 -16.99
N PRO A 40 2.48 22.10 -16.43
CA PRO A 40 3.57 21.18 -16.15
C PRO A 40 4.28 20.76 -17.44
N LYS A 41 5.60 20.62 -17.40
CA LYS A 41 6.39 20.08 -18.52
C LYS A 41 6.44 18.55 -18.47
N TYR A 42 6.45 17.90 -19.63
CA TYR A 42 6.84 16.49 -19.72
C TYR A 42 8.36 16.34 -19.68
N THR A 43 8.86 15.19 -19.23
CA THR A 43 10.29 14.88 -19.21
C THR A 43 10.92 14.92 -20.60
N GLN A 44 10.18 14.47 -21.62
CA GLN A 44 10.62 14.48 -23.03
C GLN A 44 10.41 15.84 -23.72
N GLY A 45 10.03 16.89 -22.98
CA GLY A 45 9.70 18.20 -23.51
C GLY A 45 8.22 18.38 -23.84
N GLY A 46 7.82 19.64 -24.02
CA GLY A 46 6.42 20.04 -24.21
C GLY A 46 5.63 20.16 -22.90
N PHE A 47 4.39 20.65 -23.03
CA PHE A 47 3.54 21.02 -21.90
C PHE A 47 2.29 20.14 -21.82
N ARG A 48 1.89 19.82 -20.59
CA ARG A 48 0.67 19.03 -20.34
C ARG A 48 -0.59 19.78 -20.79
N PRO A 49 -1.68 19.07 -21.12
CA PRO A 49 -2.94 19.69 -21.51
C PRO A 49 -3.60 20.53 -20.42
N SER A 50 -3.44 20.14 -19.15
CA SER A 50 -4.07 20.81 -18.02
C SER A 50 -3.07 21.69 -17.29
N CYS A 51 -3.50 22.88 -16.85
CA CYS A 51 -2.68 23.76 -16.02
C CYS A 51 -2.33 23.09 -14.68
N LYS A 52 -1.29 23.59 -14.00
CA LYS A 52 -0.74 23.06 -12.75
C LYS A 52 -1.83 22.79 -11.68
N PRO A 53 -2.77 23.73 -11.38
CA PRO A 53 -3.84 23.45 -10.41
C PRO A 53 -4.76 22.30 -10.82
N CYS A 54 -5.20 22.28 -12.08
CA CYS A 54 -6.07 21.22 -12.59
C CYS A 54 -5.35 19.87 -12.60
N TYR A 55 -4.10 19.85 -13.04
CA TYR A 55 -3.27 18.64 -13.05
C TYR A 55 -3.04 18.11 -11.63
N LYS A 56 -2.79 18.99 -10.65
CA LYS A 56 -2.65 18.61 -9.24
C LYS A 56 -3.93 17.92 -8.73
N LYS A 57 -5.11 18.49 -8.99
CA LYS A 57 -6.39 17.89 -8.60
C LYS A 57 -6.60 16.49 -9.19
N ILE A 58 -6.34 16.34 -10.50
CA ILE A 58 -6.43 15.05 -11.20
C ILE A 58 -5.44 14.04 -10.57
N GLN A 59 -4.22 14.48 -10.28
CA GLN A 59 -3.19 13.63 -9.68
C GLN A 59 -3.57 13.20 -8.26
N ASP A 60 -4.15 14.10 -7.46
CA ASP A 60 -4.61 13.81 -6.10
C ASP A 60 -5.76 12.80 -6.11
N GLU A 61 -6.73 12.96 -7.02
CA GLU A 61 -7.84 12.01 -7.23
C GLU A 61 -7.33 10.64 -7.67
N TYR A 62 -6.42 10.58 -8.65
CA TYR A 62 -5.79 9.34 -9.10
C TYR A 62 -4.99 8.66 -7.97
N ASN A 63 -4.20 9.42 -7.22
CA ASN A 63 -3.44 8.89 -6.09
C ASN A 63 -4.35 8.32 -5.00
N LYS A 64 -5.50 8.96 -4.74
CA LYS A 64 -6.52 8.45 -3.82
C LYS A 64 -7.13 7.15 -4.35
N SER A 65 -7.49 7.08 -5.64
CA SER A 65 -8.14 5.92 -6.23
C SER A 65 -7.27 4.67 -6.26
N ILE A 66 -5.93 4.82 -6.27
CA ILE A 66 -4.99 3.69 -6.27
C ILE A 66 -4.29 3.46 -4.93
N LYS A 67 -4.72 4.15 -3.85
CA LYS A 67 -4.08 4.08 -2.53
C LYS A 67 -3.98 2.64 -2.03
N ASP A 68 -5.06 1.88 -2.16
CA ASP A 68 -5.15 0.49 -1.71
C ASP A 68 -4.32 -0.45 -2.58
N LYS A 69 -4.42 -0.31 -3.90
CA LYS A 69 -3.57 -1.03 -4.86
C LYS A 69 -2.08 -0.88 -4.54
N ARG A 70 -1.64 0.35 -4.25
CA ARG A 70 -0.25 0.64 -3.87
C ARG A 70 0.15 -0.01 -2.55
N ARG A 71 -0.76 -0.04 -1.56
CA ARG A 71 -0.51 -0.70 -0.27
C ARG A 71 -0.29 -2.21 -0.43
N ALA A 72 -1.18 -2.88 -1.16
CA ALA A 72 -1.04 -4.30 -1.48
C ALA A 72 0.26 -4.57 -2.27
N TYR A 73 0.49 -3.81 -3.36
CA TYR A 73 1.68 -3.95 -4.19
C TYR A 73 2.98 -3.80 -3.39
N LYS A 74 3.04 -2.86 -2.43
CA LYS A 74 4.23 -2.70 -1.59
C LYS A 74 4.54 -3.95 -0.77
N GLN A 75 3.54 -4.68 -0.26
CA GLN A 75 3.77 -5.92 0.48
C GLN A 75 4.29 -7.03 -0.43
N VAL A 76 3.70 -7.18 -1.61
CA VAL A 76 4.18 -8.10 -2.66
C VAL A 76 5.65 -7.83 -3.00
N GLN A 77 6.03 -6.56 -3.23
CA GLN A 77 7.43 -6.20 -3.51
C GLN A 77 8.38 -6.54 -2.35
N ARG A 78 7.95 -6.31 -1.10
CA ARG A 78 8.76 -6.69 0.08
C ARG A 78 9.00 -8.20 0.12
N ALA A 79 7.97 -9.01 -0.13
CA ALA A 79 8.12 -10.47 -0.15
C ALA A 79 9.02 -10.96 -1.29
N ARG A 80 8.86 -10.43 -2.50
CA ARG A 80 9.74 -10.74 -3.63
C ARG A 80 11.20 -10.44 -3.33
N ALA A 81 11.49 -9.31 -2.69
CA ALA A 81 12.85 -8.91 -2.36
C ALA A 81 13.58 -9.91 -1.45
N VAL A 82 12.86 -10.72 -0.68
CA VAL A 82 13.45 -11.76 0.18
C VAL A 82 13.22 -13.19 -0.33
N GLY A 83 12.62 -13.35 -1.51
CA GLY A 83 12.30 -14.66 -2.11
C GLY A 83 11.16 -15.40 -1.40
N ALA A 84 10.27 -14.68 -0.69
CA ALA A 84 9.14 -15.27 0.01
C ALA A 84 7.85 -15.23 -0.84
N PRO A 85 6.82 -16.04 -0.52
CA PRO A 85 5.53 -16.01 -1.21
C PRO A 85 4.91 -14.61 -1.28
N ASP A 86 4.26 -14.27 -2.39
CA ASP A 86 3.84 -12.89 -2.69
C ASP A 86 2.39 -12.79 -3.20
N ALA A 87 1.56 -13.78 -2.88
CA ALA A 87 0.15 -13.86 -3.27
C ALA A 87 -0.75 -12.96 -2.39
N TYR A 88 -0.61 -11.64 -2.53
CA TYR A 88 -1.45 -10.65 -1.85
C TYR A 88 -2.01 -9.60 -2.83
N SER A 89 -3.32 -9.40 -2.81
CA SER A 89 -4.06 -8.57 -3.78
C SER A 89 -4.62 -7.28 -3.19
N GLU A 90 -5.16 -6.42 -4.06
CA GLU A 90 -5.89 -5.21 -3.63
C GLU A 90 -7.18 -5.59 -2.87
N GLU A 91 -7.83 -6.67 -3.31
CA GLU A 91 -9.04 -7.23 -2.71
C GLU A 91 -8.76 -7.73 -1.29
N ASP A 92 -7.64 -8.42 -1.07
CA ASP A 92 -7.21 -8.87 0.26
C ASP A 92 -6.99 -7.67 1.20
N TRP A 93 -6.37 -6.60 0.71
CA TRP A 93 -6.16 -5.37 1.48
C TRP A 93 -7.49 -4.69 1.87
N LYS A 94 -8.45 -4.64 0.94
CA LYS A 94 -9.78 -4.08 1.20
C LYS A 94 -10.55 -4.92 2.22
N ALA A 95 -10.52 -6.25 2.08
CA ALA A 95 -11.14 -7.17 3.05
C ALA A 95 -10.53 -7.00 4.44
N LEU A 96 -9.19 -6.93 4.52
CA LEU A 96 -8.47 -6.74 5.76
C LEU A 96 -8.83 -5.42 6.46
N LYS A 97 -8.86 -4.30 5.72
CA LYS A 97 -9.31 -3.01 6.27
C LYS A 97 -10.75 -3.04 6.76
N LYS A 98 -11.65 -3.70 6.01
CA LYS A 98 -13.06 -3.83 6.38
C LYS A 98 -13.21 -4.60 7.68
N HIS A 99 -12.45 -5.68 7.85
CA HIS A 99 -12.43 -6.44 9.10
C HIS A 99 -11.77 -5.64 10.25
N ALA A 100 -10.69 -4.90 9.97
CA ALA A 100 -10.00 -4.10 10.97
C ALA A 100 -10.84 -2.95 11.54
N GLN A 101 -11.73 -2.34 10.73
CA GLN A 101 -12.61 -1.23 11.14
C GLN A 101 -11.89 -0.07 11.84
N GLY A 102 -10.66 0.24 11.40
CA GLY A 102 -9.83 1.31 12.00
C GLY A 102 -9.22 0.95 13.37
N LYS A 103 -9.37 -0.30 13.82
CA LYS A 103 -8.84 -0.80 15.09
C LYS A 103 -7.69 -1.78 14.86
N CYS A 104 -6.67 -1.69 15.71
CA CYS A 104 -5.56 -2.62 15.72
C CYS A 104 -6.06 -4.06 15.89
N MET A 105 -5.57 -4.96 15.05
CA MET A 105 -5.91 -6.38 15.03
C MET A 105 -5.19 -7.20 16.14
N ILE A 106 -4.55 -6.52 17.10
CA ILE A 106 -3.95 -7.17 18.27
C ILE A 106 -4.41 -6.48 19.55
N SER A 107 -4.36 -5.14 19.61
CA SER A 107 -4.68 -4.38 20.82
C SER A 107 -6.12 -3.87 20.89
N GLY A 108 -6.89 -3.94 19.79
CA GLY A 108 -8.25 -3.39 19.72
C GLY A 108 -8.33 -1.85 19.68
N LYS A 109 -7.23 -1.14 19.92
CA LYS A 109 -7.18 0.33 19.95
C LYS A 109 -7.41 0.93 18.57
N GLU A 110 -8.18 2.02 18.50
CA GLU A 110 -8.29 2.86 17.30
C GLU A 110 -6.97 3.58 17.04
N ALA A 111 -6.48 3.50 15.81
CA ALA A 111 -5.21 4.12 15.43
C ALA A 111 -5.06 4.22 13.90
N GLU A 112 -4.08 5.00 13.45
CA GLU A 112 -3.55 4.86 12.09
C GLU A 112 -2.82 3.52 11.96
N LEU A 113 -3.36 2.64 11.12
CA LEU A 113 -2.90 1.25 11.05
C LEU A 113 -1.77 1.04 10.04
N GLN A 114 -0.84 0.16 10.42
CA GLN A 114 0.29 -0.29 9.61
C GLN A 114 0.11 -1.76 9.25
N ALA A 115 0.58 -2.12 8.06
CA ALA A 115 0.58 -3.51 7.60
C ALA A 115 1.77 -4.25 8.23
N GLU A 116 1.47 -5.29 9.00
CA GLU A 116 2.44 -6.12 9.69
C GLU A 116 2.23 -7.57 9.28
N HIS A 117 3.30 -8.36 9.32
CA HIS A 117 3.24 -9.78 9.03
C HIS A 117 3.01 -10.60 10.31
N VAL A 118 2.18 -11.65 10.28
CA VAL A 118 1.98 -12.55 11.44
C VAL A 118 3.29 -13.27 11.76
N GLN A 119 3.78 -14.06 10.81
CA GLN A 119 5.16 -14.51 10.75
C GLN A 119 6.00 -13.45 10.04
N ALA A 120 7.07 -12.99 10.70
CA ALA A 120 7.94 -11.97 10.15
C ALA A 120 8.53 -12.35 8.78
N LEU A 121 8.65 -11.36 7.91
CA LEU A 121 9.11 -11.57 6.54
C LEU A 121 10.56 -12.08 6.44
N SER A 122 11.39 -11.79 7.45
CA SER A 122 12.75 -12.30 7.59
C SER A 122 12.83 -13.83 7.64
N LYS A 123 11.74 -14.50 8.05
CA LYS A 123 11.63 -15.97 8.10
C LYS A 123 11.38 -16.61 6.74
N LYS A 124 11.01 -15.81 5.73
CA LYS A 124 10.84 -16.18 4.31
C LYS A 124 9.79 -17.27 3.99
N TRP A 125 9.14 -17.85 4.98
CA TRP A 125 8.19 -18.95 4.77
C TRP A 125 6.82 -18.47 4.29
N LEU A 126 6.13 -17.65 5.07
CA LEU A 126 4.74 -17.26 4.73
C LEU A 126 4.62 -16.07 3.78
N GLY A 127 5.65 -15.22 3.73
CA GLY A 127 5.71 -14.08 2.81
C GLY A 127 4.56 -13.08 2.99
N SER A 128 4.13 -12.46 1.90
CA SER A 128 2.95 -11.59 1.85
C SER A 128 1.77 -12.36 1.27
N SER A 129 0.88 -12.82 2.15
CA SER A 129 -0.33 -13.54 1.83
C SER A 129 -1.49 -13.11 2.74
N LYS A 130 -2.73 -13.41 2.34
CA LYS A 130 -3.93 -13.07 3.14
C LYS A 130 -3.96 -13.69 4.53
N GLY A 131 -3.25 -14.79 4.75
CA GLY A 131 -3.05 -15.42 6.05
C GLY A 131 -1.86 -14.95 6.85
N ASN A 132 -1.07 -14.02 6.31
CA ASN A 132 0.13 -13.55 6.98
C ASN A 132 0.20 -12.04 7.11
N ILE A 133 -0.83 -11.28 6.71
CA ILE A 133 -0.84 -9.81 6.82
C ILE A 133 -1.99 -9.38 7.73
N ILE A 134 -1.67 -8.55 8.71
CA ILE A 134 -2.59 -7.92 9.66
C ILE A 134 -2.39 -6.40 9.69
N LEU A 135 -3.34 -5.68 10.30
CA LEU A 135 -3.29 -4.25 10.51
C LEU A 135 -3.12 -3.93 11.99
N VAL A 136 -2.01 -3.30 12.35
CA VAL A 136 -1.65 -3.02 13.74
C VAL A 136 -1.36 -1.55 13.97
N SER A 137 -1.46 -1.08 15.21
CA SER A 137 -0.99 0.26 15.56
C SER A 137 0.54 0.32 15.47
N GLU A 138 1.08 1.53 15.37
CA GLU A 138 2.53 1.74 15.42
C GLU A 138 3.16 1.18 16.71
N GLU A 139 2.50 1.33 17.85
CA GLU A 139 2.94 0.79 19.15
C GLU A 139 3.17 -0.74 19.08
N VAL A 140 2.18 -1.47 18.55
CA VAL A 140 2.27 -2.93 18.38
C VAL A 140 3.32 -3.31 17.33
N ASN A 141 3.37 -2.61 16.21
CA ASN A 141 4.35 -2.85 15.14
C ASN A 141 5.79 -2.70 15.66
N GLN A 142 6.07 -1.61 16.39
CA GLN A 142 7.39 -1.35 16.98
C GLN A 142 7.74 -2.36 18.08
N ALA A 143 6.76 -2.82 18.85
CA ALA A 143 6.96 -3.84 19.87
C ALA A 143 7.24 -5.22 19.27
N LYS A 144 6.53 -5.60 18.19
CA LYS A 144 6.69 -6.88 17.49
C LYS A 144 7.99 -6.97 16.69
N ARG A 145 8.36 -5.91 15.95
CA ARG A 145 9.54 -5.89 15.06
C ARG A 145 9.57 -7.11 14.11
N ASP A 146 10.62 -7.92 14.22
CA ASP A 146 10.91 -9.10 13.41
C ASP A 146 10.51 -10.41 14.10
N MET A 147 9.84 -10.33 15.26
CA MET A 147 9.23 -11.49 15.90
C MET A 147 8.02 -11.96 15.10
N SER A 148 7.75 -13.26 15.11
CA SER A 148 6.45 -13.83 14.81
C SER A 148 5.41 -13.40 15.85
N LEU A 149 4.12 -13.62 15.56
CA LEU A 149 3.06 -13.37 16.51
C LEU A 149 3.25 -14.21 17.79
N PHE A 150 3.63 -15.49 17.68
CA PHE A 150 3.85 -16.33 18.85
C PHE A 150 5.02 -15.86 19.73
N GLU A 151 6.15 -15.52 19.11
CA GLU A 151 7.29 -14.95 19.84
C GLU A 151 6.90 -13.63 20.51
N PHE A 152 6.14 -12.78 19.82
CA PHE A 152 5.66 -11.52 20.40
C PHE A 152 4.80 -11.75 21.64
N LEU A 153 3.81 -12.65 21.56
CA LEU A 153 2.91 -12.99 22.67
C LEU A 153 3.64 -13.59 23.88
N GLN A 154 4.75 -14.28 23.65
CA GLN A 154 5.60 -14.82 24.72
C GLN A 154 6.62 -13.79 25.25
N SER A 155 6.80 -12.67 24.56
CA SER A 155 7.77 -11.66 24.94
C SER A 155 7.20 -10.66 25.96
N PRO A 156 8.03 -10.10 26.86
CA PRO A 156 7.63 -8.99 27.74
C PRO A 156 7.17 -7.74 26.97
N ARG A 157 7.51 -7.63 25.68
CA ARG A 157 7.15 -6.50 24.82
C ARG A 157 5.66 -6.50 24.47
N SER A 158 4.95 -7.61 24.69
CA SER A 158 3.50 -7.69 24.48
C SER A 158 2.67 -7.20 25.68
N ASN A 159 3.31 -6.98 26.84
CA ASN A 159 2.62 -6.60 28.07
C ASN A 159 1.82 -5.30 27.87
N GLY A 160 0.50 -5.37 28.09
CA GLY A 160 -0.41 -4.23 27.93
C GLY A 160 -0.75 -3.85 26.49
N LEU A 161 -0.29 -4.63 25.50
CA LEU A 161 -0.51 -4.37 24.07
C LEU A 161 -1.45 -5.39 23.39
N VAL A 162 -1.91 -6.39 24.13
CA VAL A 162 -2.74 -7.48 23.58
C VAL A 162 -4.11 -7.44 24.21
N ASP A 163 -5.13 -7.38 23.36
CA ASP A 163 -6.50 -7.67 23.68
C ASP A 163 -6.79 -9.08 23.15
N PHE A 164 -7.06 -10.04 24.04
CA PHE A 164 -7.22 -11.44 23.67
C PHE A 164 -8.47 -11.71 22.83
N ASP A 165 -9.57 -10.99 23.07
CA ASP A 165 -10.79 -11.15 22.29
C ASP A 165 -10.57 -10.63 20.87
N ARG A 166 -9.91 -9.48 20.74
CA ARG A 166 -9.54 -8.94 19.43
C ARG A 166 -8.53 -9.81 18.69
N LEU A 167 -7.55 -10.35 19.41
CA LEU A 167 -6.57 -11.25 18.83
C LEU A 167 -7.22 -12.54 18.33
N LYS A 168 -8.16 -13.09 19.09
CA LYS A 168 -8.92 -14.28 18.69
C LYS A 168 -9.74 -14.01 17.43
N ASP A 169 -10.51 -12.92 17.39
CA ASP A 169 -11.27 -12.47 16.21
C ASP A 169 -10.36 -12.31 14.97
N THR A 170 -9.17 -11.74 15.17
CA THR A 170 -8.16 -11.62 14.13
C THR A 170 -7.68 -12.98 13.61
N LEU A 171 -7.38 -13.93 14.50
CA LEU A 171 -6.93 -15.27 14.11
C LEU A 171 -8.04 -16.07 13.41
N GLU A 172 -9.29 -15.90 13.82
CA GLU A 172 -10.46 -16.50 13.16
C GLU A 172 -10.64 -15.94 11.75
N TYR A 173 -10.52 -14.62 11.56
CA TYR A 173 -10.53 -14.00 10.24
C TYR A 173 -9.42 -14.52 9.32
N LEU A 174 -8.20 -14.64 9.83
CA LEU A 174 -7.07 -15.14 9.04
C LEU A 174 -7.27 -16.62 8.68
N ALA A 175 -7.79 -17.42 9.59
CA ALA A 175 -8.12 -18.82 9.33
C ALA A 175 -9.18 -18.94 8.21
N GLU A 176 -10.27 -18.19 8.32
CA GLU A 176 -11.34 -18.16 7.30
C GLU A 176 -10.78 -17.70 5.93
N ALA A 177 -9.97 -16.64 5.92
CA ALA A 177 -9.34 -16.15 4.70
C ALA A 177 -8.49 -17.24 4.01
N ASN A 178 -7.94 -18.20 4.76
CA ASN A 178 -7.15 -19.32 4.22
C ASN A 178 -7.96 -20.60 4.00
N GLY A 179 -9.29 -20.57 4.20
CA GLY A 179 -10.13 -21.76 4.10
C GLY A 179 -9.79 -22.81 5.14
N MET A 180 -9.34 -22.39 6.32
CA MET A 180 -8.94 -23.25 7.43
C MET A 180 -9.85 -23.02 8.64
N SER A 181 -10.02 -24.05 9.47
CA SER A 181 -10.48 -23.85 10.84
C SER A 181 -9.40 -23.11 11.65
N LEU A 182 -9.80 -22.44 12.74
CA LEU A 182 -8.87 -21.77 13.64
C LEU A 182 -7.75 -22.72 14.12
N SER A 183 -8.10 -23.93 14.54
CA SER A 183 -7.12 -24.93 14.99
C SER A 183 -6.14 -25.31 13.88
N ARG A 184 -6.62 -25.52 12.65
CA ARG A 184 -5.77 -25.87 11.51
C ARG A 184 -4.84 -24.71 11.14
N TYR A 185 -5.34 -23.48 11.21
CA TYR A 185 -4.55 -22.29 10.94
C TYR A 185 -3.45 -22.07 12.00
N LEU A 186 -3.76 -22.27 13.29
CA LEU A 186 -2.75 -22.19 14.35
C LEU A 186 -1.66 -23.26 14.17
N GLN A 187 -2.04 -24.50 13.84
CA GLN A 187 -1.06 -25.54 13.52
C GLN A 187 -0.20 -25.16 12.32
N PHE A 188 -0.81 -24.63 11.26
CA PHE A 188 -0.09 -24.16 10.07
C PHE A 188 0.93 -23.07 10.40
N LEU A 189 0.59 -22.12 11.27
CA LEU A 189 1.54 -21.10 11.73
C LEU A 189 2.68 -21.73 12.53
N GLN A 190 2.40 -22.68 13.42
CA GLN A 190 3.42 -23.38 14.20
C GLN A 190 4.38 -24.17 13.30
N ASP A 191 3.85 -24.93 12.34
CA ASP A 191 4.65 -25.68 11.38
C ASP A 191 5.58 -24.74 10.58
N ALA A 192 5.07 -23.58 10.17
CA ALA A 192 5.87 -22.57 9.46
C ALA A 192 6.97 -21.96 10.34
N GLU A 193 6.73 -21.79 11.65
CA GLU A 193 7.76 -21.34 12.60
C GLU A 193 8.84 -22.39 12.80
N GLU A 194 8.46 -23.65 13.00
CA GLU A 194 9.41 -24.76 13.16
C GLU A 194 10.30 -24.92 11.94
N LEU A 195 9.74 -24.82 10.74
CA LEU A 195 10.50 -24.90 9.50
C LEU A 195 11.45 -23.70 9.34
N ALA A 196 11.02 -22.50 9.73
CA ALA A 196 11.89 -21.32 9.73
C ALA A 196 13.07 -21.48 10.70
N GLN A 197 12.81 -22.03 11.89
CA GLN A 197 13.84 -22.31 12.89
C GLN A 197 14.85 -23.36 12.40
N LYS A 198 14.37 -24.49 11.87
CA LYS A 198 15.23 -25.51 11.26
C LYS A 198 16.08 -24.92 10.14
N ASN A 199 15.49 -24.14 9.23
CA ASN A 199 16.23 -23.52 8.12
C ASN A 199 17.37 -22.61 8.62
N LYS A 200 17.14 -21.88 9.72
CA LYS A 200 18.17 -21.06 10.37
C LYS A 200 19.28 -21.91 11.00
N GLU A 201 18.97 -23.06 11.58
CA GLU A 201 19.97 -23.97 12.15
C GLU A 201 20.80 -24.69 11.09
N PHE A 202 20.21 -25.01 9.93
CA PHE A 202 20.89 -25.70 8.84
C PHE A 202 21.73 -24.78 7.94
N TRP A 203 21.29 -23.53 7.72
CA TRP A 203 21.92 -22.62 6.75
C TRP A 203 22.40 -21.28 7.34
N GLY A 204 22.16 -21.02 8.63
CA GLY A 204 22.61 -19.83 9.35
C GLY A 204 23.96 -20.02 10.00
#